data_AF-A0A0X8JMM6-F1
#
_entry.id   AF-A0A0X8JMM6-F1
#
_cell.length_a   1.000
_cell.length_b   1.000
_cell.length_c   1.000
_cell.angle_alpha   90.00
_cell.angle_beta   90.00
_cell.angle_gamma   90.00
#
_symmetry.space_group_name_H-M   'P 1'
#
loop_
_entity.id
_entity.type
_entity.pdbx_description
1 polymer ?
#
loop_
_entity_poly.entity_id
_entity_poly.type
_entity_poly.pdbx_seq_one_letter_code
_entity_poly.pdbx_strand_id
1 'polypeptide(L)'
;MNAPLTETVVLSFAVPPTRVEEVMQAMKGMGFEPARDSVPWREALAYSDAELPGVLLSGARYREGLTQVQLAEKTGIPRRHISEMENGKRPIGKKNARLLAKALSIDPRHLLSV
;
A
#
# COMPACT_ATOMS: atom_id res chain seq x y z
N MET A 1 43.89 1.22 -12.93
CA MET A 1 43.82 0.00 -12.10
C MET A 1 42.34 -0.26 -11.83
N ASN A 2 41.72 -1.17 -12.57
CA ASN A 2 40.34 -1.55 -12.32
C ASN A 2 40.37 -2.56 -11.17
N ALA A 3 39.93 -2.15 -9.98
CA ALA A 3 39.71 -3.07 -8.89
C ALA A 3 38.79 -4.21 -9.38
N PRO A 4 39.05 -5.49 -9.02
CA PRO A 4 38.18 -6.58 -9.41
C PRO A 4 36.77 -6.28 -8.90
N LEU A 5 35.75 -6.54 -9.74
CA LEU A 5 34.37 -6.65 -9.29
C LEU A 5 34.35 -7.74 -8.22
N THR A 6 34.40 -7.36 -6.94
CA THR A 6 34.18 -8.30 -5.85
C THR A 6 32.84 -8.97 -6.12
N GLU A 7 32.88 -10.29 -6.25
CA GLU A 7 31.72 -11.13 -6.48
C GLU A 7 30.87 -11.12 -5.20
N THR A 8 30.08 -10.06 -5.02
CA THR A 8 29.24 -9.89 -3.82
C THR A 8 28.10 -10.89 -3.89
N VAL A 9 28.00 -11.76 -2.88
CA VAL A 9 26.89 -12.70 -2.74
C VAL A 9 25.84 -12.10 -1.80
N VAL A 10 24.59 -11.97 -2.27
CA VAL A 10 23.48 -11.49 -1.45
C VAL A 10 22.89 -12.65 -0.66
N LEU A 11 22.84 -12.51 0.66
CA LEU A 11 22.15 -13.43 1.56
C LEU A 11 20.75 -12.91 1.87
N SER A 12 19.76 -13.80 1.94
CA SER A 12 18.36 -13.46 2.22
C SER A 12 17.77 -14.45 3.23
N PHE A 13 17.11 -13.92 4.26
CA PHE A 13 16.58 -14.71 5.38
C PHE A 13 15.19 -14.23 5.77
N ALA A 14 14.33 -15.15 6.21
CA ALA A 14 13.10 -14.80 6.90
C ALA A 14 13.41 -14.45 8.36
N VAL A 15 13.03 -13.25 8.80
CA VAL A 15 13.28 -12.76 10.16
C VAL A 15 11.94 -12.42 10.82
N PRO A 16 11.68 -12.84 12.07
CA PRO A 16 10.52 -12.38 12.81
C PRO A 16 10.50 -10.84 12.90
N PRO A 17 9.34 -10.17 12.71
CA PRO A 17 9.26 -8.70 12.73
C PRO A 17 9.87 -8.05 13.99
N THR A 18 9.77 -8.74 15.13
CA THR A 18 10.31 -8.27 16.42
C THR A 18 11.83 -8.25 16.52
N ARG A 19 12.54 -8.93 15.60
CA ARG A 19 14.00 -9.06 15.62
C ARG A 19 14.72 -8.31 14.49
N VAL A 20 13.97 -7.62 13.62
CA VAL A 20 14.56 -6.95 12.45
C VAL A 20 15.62 -5.93 12.88
N GLU A 21 15.33 -5.09 13.87
CA GLU A 21 16.28 -4.08 14.36
C GLU A 21 17.55 -4.73 14.95
N GLU A 22 17.40 -5.76 15.80
CA GLU A 22 18.51 -6.52 16.39
C GLU A 22 19.44 -7.08 15.31
N VAL A 23 18.87 -7.71 14.27
CA VAL A 23 19.62 -8.29 13.16
C VAL A 23 20.33 -7.21 12.34
N MET A 24 19.64 -6.10 12.01
CA MET A 24 20.21 -4.99 11.25
C MET A 24 21.41 -4.37 11.99
N GLN A 25 21.31 -4.16 13.30
CA GLN A 25 22.40 -3.63 14.12
C GLN A 25 23.59 -4.61 14.20
N ALA A 26 23.33 -5.91 14.32
CA ALA A 26 24.39 -6.92 14.32
C ALA A 26 25.14 -6.96 12.98
N MET A 27 24.43 -6.88 11.86
CA MET A 27 25.03 -6.83 10.52
C MET A 27 25.89 -5.58 10.32
N LYS A 28 25.37 -4.40 10.72
CA LYS A 28 26.14 -3.15 10.73
C LYS A 28 27.38 -3.23 11.60
N GLY A 29 27.29 -3.83 12.79
CA GLY A 29 28.43 -4.06 13.67
C GLY A 29 29.53 -4.95 13.07
N MET A 30 29.17 -5.82 12.12
CA MET A 30 30.13 -6.63 11.35
C MET A 30 30.63 -5.93 10.07
N GLY A 31 30.22 -4.69 9.81
CA GLY A 31 30.60 -3.91 8.63
C GLY A 31 29.82 -4.27 7.36
N PHE A 32 28.68 -4.95 7.48
CA PHE A 32 27.80 -5.22 6.35
C PHE A 32 26.73 -4.13 6.22
N GLU A 33 26.46 -3.75 4.97
CA GLU A 33 25.37 -2.83 4.63
C GLU A 33 24.31 -3.54 3.77
N PRO A 34 23.04 -3.11 3.83
CA PRO A 34 22.00 -3.62 2.95
C PRO A 34 22.40 -3.46 1.48
N ALA A 35 22.24 -4.52 0.69
CA ALA A 35 22.53 -4.48 -0.75
C ALA A 35 21.60 -3.55 -1.54
N ARG A 36 20.46 -3.16 -0.94
CA ARG A 36 19.48 -2.24 -1.53
C ARG A 36 18.92 -1.35 -0.44
N ASP A 37 18.85 -0.05 -0.74
CA ASP A 37 17.99 0.85 0.01
C ASP A 37 16.54 0.49 -0.28
N SER A 38 15.81 0.10 0.76
CA SER A 38 14.37 -0.13 0.69
C SER A 38 13.70 0.65 1.79
N VAL A 39 12.65 1.39 1.44
CA VAL A 39 11.73 1.97 2.40
C VAL A 39 10.47 1.13 2.46
N PRO A 40 9.81 1.02 3.61
CA PRO A 40 8.46 0.47 3.69
C PRO A 40 7.56 1.16 2.66
N TRP A 41 6.73 0.38 1.96
CA TRP A 41 5.88 0.93 0.88
C TRP A 41 4.95 2.07 1.36
N ARG A 42 4.60 2.08 2.65
CA ARG A 42 3.82 3.16 3.28
C ARG A 42 4.58 4.49 3.30
N GLU A 43 5.87 4.45 3.57
CA GLU A 43 6.75 5.61 3.56
C GLU A 43 7.03 6.07 2.12
N ALA A 44 7.13 5.12 1.18
CA ALA A 44 7.36 5.42 -0.24
C ALA A 44 6.22 6.25 -0.87
N LEU A 45 4.98 6.05 -0.44
CA LEU A 45 3.80 6.66 -1.06
C LEU A 45 3.39 8.01 -0.43
N ALA A 46 3.98 8.39 0.71
CA ALA A 46 3.70 9.66 1.41
C ALA A 46 2.21 9.97 1.68
N TYR A 47 1.36 8.94 1.82
CA TYR A 47 -0.04 9.10 2.23
C TYR A 47 -0.21 8.81 3.71
N SER A 48 -1.03 9.60 4.39
CA SER A 48 -1.46 9.30 5.76
C SER A 48 -2.44 8.12 5.78
N ASP A 49 -2.56 7.45 6.93
CA ASP A 49 -3.52 6.34 7.11
C ASP A 49 -4.99 6.77 6.88
N ALA A 50 -5.29 8.05 7.07
CA ALA A 50 -6.60 8.63 6.78
C ALA A 50 -6.87 8.79 5.27
N GLU A 51 -5.83 8.99 4.46
CA GLU A 51 -5.93 9.16 3.00
C GLU A 51 -5.92 7.82 2.27
N LEU A 52 -5.25 6.81 2.83
CA LEU A 52 -5.07 5.49 2.20
C LEU A 52 -6.38 4.86 1.69
N PRO A 53 -7.51 4.85 2.43
CA PRO A 53 -8.76 4.28 1.91
C PRO A 53 -9.24 4.92 0.61
N GLY A 54 -9.13 6.25 0.49
CA GLY A 54 -9.53 6.98 -0.71
C GLY A 54 -8.60 6.71 -1.89
N VAL A 55 -7.30 6.68 -1.63
CA VAL A 55 -6.27 6.34 -2.63
C VAL A 55 -6.46 4.91 -3.14
N LEU A 56 -6.68 3.95 -2.24
CA LEU A 56 -6.90 2.54 -2.58
C LEU A 56 -8.20 2.35 -3.36
N LEU A 57 -9.26 3.08 -3.01
CA LEU A 57 -10.50 3.09 -3.79
C LEU A 57 -10.26 3.56 -5.22
N SER A 58 -9.57 4.70 -5.39
CA SER A 58 -9.25 5.26 -6.70
C SER A 58 -8.38 4.32 -7.53
N GLY A 59 -7.31 3.77 -6.93
CA GLY A 59 -6.43 2.81 -7.57
C GLY A 59 -7.13 1.52 -7.98
N ALA A 60 -7.97 0.95 -7.12
CA ALA A 60 -8.78 -0.22 -7.45
C ALA A 60 -9.78 0.08 -8.57
N ARG A 61 -10.43 1.25 -8.56
CA ARG A 61 -11.31 1.69 -9.64
C ARG A 61 -10.58 1.77 -10.99
N TYR A 62 -9.38 2.36 -11.02
CA TYR A 62 -8.56 2.43 -12.24
C TYR A 62 -8.12 1.06 -12.72
N ARG A 63 -7.75 0.14 -11.81
CA ARG A 63 -7.39 -1.24 -12.15
C ARG A 63 -8.52 -1.98 -12.87
N GLU A 64 -9.76 -1.77 -12.43
CA GLU A 64 -10.95 -2.35 -13.08
C GLU A 64 -11.41 -1.57 -14.33
N GLY A 65 -10.71 -0.50 -14.72
CA GLY A 65 -11.05 0.32 -15.89
C GLY A 65 -12.37 1.11 -15.74
N LEU A 66 -12.82 1.36 -14.51
CA LEU A 66 -14.11 1.99 -14.25
C LEU A 66 -14.00 3.51 -14.10
N THR A 67 -14.97 4.24 -14.63
CA THR A 67 -15.22 5.63 -14.24
C THR A 67 -15.95 5.71 -12.90
N GLN A 68 -15.91 6.87 -12.24
CA GLN A 68 -16.71 7.08 -11.02
C GLN A 68 -18.22 6.90 -11.25
N VAL A 69 -18.70 7.19 -12.47
CA VAL A 69 -20.11 7.00 -12.85
C VAL A 69 -20.45 5.51 -12.95
N GLN A 70 -19.62 4.72 -13.61
CA GLN A 70 -19.82 3.27 -13.72
C GLN A 70 -19.72 2.56 -12.36
N LEU A 71 -18.82 3.03 -11.48
CA LEU A 71 -18.75 2.51 -10.12
C LEU A 71 -20.00 2.90 -9.30
N ALA A 72 -20.54 4.10 -9.52
CA ALA A 72 -21.79 4.54 -8.91
C ALA A 72 -22.95 3.62 -9.31
N GLU A 73 -23.08 3.33 -10.60
CA GLU A 73 -24.10 2.43 -11.14
C GLU A 73 -23.99 1.01 -10.56
N LYS A 74 -22.77 0.46 -10.48
CA LYS A 74 -22.52 -0.89 -9.93
C LYS A 74 -22.84 -1.01 -8.43
N THR A 75 -22.68 0.06 -7.67
CA THR A 75 -22.77 0.03 -6.20
C THR A 75 -24.04 0.67 -5.65
N GLY A 76 -24.76 1.45 -6.45
CA GLY A 76 -25.85 2.31 -6.01
C GLY A 76 -25.38 3.50 -5.16
N ILE A 77 -24.07 3.74 -5.04
CA ILE A 77 -23.53 4.88 -4.30
C ILE A 77 -23.47 6.08 -5.25
N PRO A 78 -24.01 7.26 -4.88
CA PRO A 78 -23.93 8.43 -5.74
C PRO A 78 -22.50 8.75 -6.18
N ARG A 79 -22.29 9.05 -7.47
CA ARG A 79 -20.99 9.45 -8.05
C ARG A 79 -20.29 10.55 -7.24
N ARG A 80 -21.06 11.51 -6.72
CA ARG A 80 -20.56 12.56 -5.81
C ARG A 80 -19.90 11.96 -4.56
N HIS A 81 -20.54 10.99 -3.91
CA HIS A 81 -20.00 10.34 -2.73
C HIS A 81 -18.73 9.54 -3.04
N ILE A 82 -18.68 8.85 -4.19
CA ILE A 82 -17.46 8.16 -4.64
C ILE A 82 -16.32 9.17 -4.81
N SER A 83 -16.58 10.29 -5.48
CA SER A 83 -15.58 11.35 -5.63
C SER A 83 -15.14 11.93 -4.28
N GLU A 84 -16.07 12.16 -3.34
CA GLU A 84 -15.72 12.65 -2.01
C GLU A 84 -14.88 11.63 -1.23
N MET A 85 -15.17 10.33 -1.35
CA MET A 85 -14.40 9.25 -0.73
C MET A 85 -12.99 9.13 -1.32
N GLU A 86 -12.85 9.16 -2.65
CA GLU A 86 -11.56 9.08 -3.34
C GLU A 86 -10.64 10.26 -2.98
N ASN A 87 -11.20 11.43 -2.65
CA ASN A 87 -10.46 12.64 -2.29
C ASN A 87 -10.36 12.85 -0.77
N GLY A 88 -10.72 11.86 0.05
CA GLY A 88 -10.64 11.97 1.52
C GLY A 88 -11.62 12.95 2.17
N LYS A 89 -12.51 13.58 1.40
CA LYS A 89 -13.54 14.52 1.91
C LYS A 89 -14.66 13.80 2.66
N ARG A 90 -14.81 12.49 2.43
CA ARG A 90 -15.81 11.66 3.08
C ARG A 90 -15.21 10.31 3.51
N PRO A 91 -15.39 9.89 4.77
CA PRO A 91 -14.93 8.58 5.21
C PRO A 91 -15.75 7.45 4.56
N ILE A 92 -15.11 6.31 4.33
CA ILE A 92 -15.76 5.11 3.81
C ILE A 92 -16.25 4.27 4.99
N GLY A 93 -17.57 4.25 5.20
CA GLY A 93 -18.18 3.40 6.24
C GLY A 93 -18.24 1.92 5.83
N LYS A 94 -18.32 1.03 6.83
CA LYS A 94 -18.38 -0.45 6.65
C LYS A 94 -19.39 -0.93 5.59
N LYS A 95 -20.56 -0.29 5.50
CA LYS A 95 -21.58 -0.64 4.49
C LYS A 95 -21.08 -0.36 3.07
N ASN A 96 -20.57 0.84 2.84
CA ASN A 96 -20.07 1.25 1.52
C ASN A 96 -18.78 0.49 1.17
N ALA A 97 -17.90 0.25 2.14
CA ALA A 97 -16.71 -0.56 1.96
C ALA A 97 -17.06 -1.95 1.38
N ARG A 98 -18.09 -2.62 1.91
CA ARG A 98 -18.53 -3.93 1.37
C ARG A 98 -19.08 -3.84 -0.07
N LEU A 99 -19.85 -2.80 -0.38
CA LEU A 99 -20.41 -2.61 -1.73
C LEU A 99 -19.30 -2.32 -2.75
N LEU A 100 -18.40 -1.41 -2.41
CA LEU A 100 -17.24 -1.03 -3.24
C LEU A 100 -16.31 -2.23 -3.42
N ALA A 101 -15.98 -2.94 -2.34
CA ALA A 101 -15.13 -4.12 -2.35
C ALA A 101 -15.66 -5.22 -3.25
N LYS A 102 -16.98 -5.48 -3.21
CA LYS A 102 -17.62 -6.43 -4.12
C LYS A 102 -17.55 -5.98 -5.58
N ALA A 103 -17.75 -4.69 -5.86
CA ALA A 103 -17.70 -4.16 -7.22
C ALA A 103 -16.27 -4.11 -7.80
N LEU A 104 -15.26 -4.03 -6.94
CA LEU A 104 -13.85 -3.87 -7.30
C LEU A 104 -13.00 -5.12 -7.04
N SER A 105 -13.60 -6.23 -6.62
CA SER A 105 -12.91 -7.50 -6.33
C SER A 105 -11.73 -7.34 -5.35
N ILE A 106 -11.92 -6.61 -4.24
CA ILE A 106 -10.92 -6.41 -3.17
C ILE A 106 -11.46 -6.80 -1.79
N ASP A 107 -10.58 -6.94 -0.79
CA ASP A 107 -11.01 -7.07 0.61
C ASP A 107 -11.52 -5.70 1.12
N PRO A 108 -12.72 -5.63 1.73
CA PRO A 108 -13.27 -4.37 2.27
C PRO A 108 -12.42 -3.72 3.36
N ARG A 109 -11.54 -4.46 4.04
CA ARG A 109 -10.61 -3.91 5.05
C ARG A 109 -9.63 -2.90 4.45
N HIS A 110 -9.30 -3.02 3.17
CA HIS A 110 -8.45 -2.05 2.49
C HIS A 110 -9.10 -0.67 2.34
N LEU A 111 -10.43 -0.59 2.47
CA LEU A 111 -11.19 0.66 2.36
C LEU A 111 -11.59 1.23 3.71
N LEU A 112 -11.07 0.69 4.81
CA LEU A 112 -11.34 1.19 6.15
C LEU A 112 -10.04 1.77 6.72
N SER A 113 -10.13 2.97 7.27
CA SER A 113 -9.10 3.47 8.17
C SER A 113 -9.11 2.60 9.42
N VAL A 114 -7.93 2.11 9.80
CA VAL A 114 -7.70 1.34 11.02
C VAL A 114 -7.25 2.28 12.12
#